data_AF-A0A8D0CIG0-F1
#
_entry.id   AF-A0A8D0CIG0-F1
#
_cell.length_a   1.000
_cell.length_b   1.000
_cell.length_c   1.000
_cell.angle_alpha   90.00
_cell.angle_beta   90.00
_cell.angle_gamma   90.00
#
_symmetry.space_group_name_H-M   'P 1'
#
loop_
_entity.id
_entity.type
_entity.pdbx_description
1 polymer ?
#
loop_
_entity_poly.entity_id
_entity_poly.type
_entity_poly.pdbx_seq_one_letter_code
_entity_poly.pdbx_strand_id
1 'polypeptide(L)'
;MKRVHSLQRFMNSRAAANCRYQPTCYEHAANCYTHALLIVPAFVGMALLHRLSDNGWEKITAWVYGMGLCALFLVSTVFHIVSWKKSHMRAVEHCFHMCDRVVIYFFIAASYTPWLNLRELGPLASHMRWFVWLMAAGGTIYVFNYHEKYKFVELAFYLTMGFFPALVVTSMNNTDGLQELAWGGLIYCLGVLFFKCDGVIPFAHAIWHVFVALAAAVHYYAIWKYLYRSSTANDVRDL
;
A
#
# COMPACT_ATOMS: atom_id res chain seq x y z
N MET A 1 13.87 36.47 -9.90
CA MET A 1 14.08 36.21 -8.45
C MET A 1 12.80 36.07 -7.60
N LYS A 2 11.62 36.62 -7.97
CA LYS A 2 10.38 36.48 -7.17
C LYS A 2 9.82 35.04 -7.04
N ARG A 3 10.08 34.15 -7.99
CA ARG A 3 9.54 32.77 -8.02
C ARG A 3 10.15 31.83 -6.95
N VAL A 4 11.40 32.08 -6.54
CA VAL A 4 12.13 31.22 -5.58
C VAL A 4 11.62 31.41 -4.15
N HIS A 5 11.25 32.63 -3.76
CA HIS A 5 10.61 32.89 -2.45
C HIS A 5 9.20 32.28 -2.33
N SER A 6 8.50 32.06 -3.44
CA SER A 6 7.14 31.49 -3.43
C SER A 6 7.10 30.00 -3.08
N LEU A 7 8.15 29.24 -3.40
CA LEU A 7 8.19 27.78 -3.16
C LEU A 7 8.73 27.44 -1.77
N GLN A 8 9.58 28.31 -1.19
CA GLN A 8 10.12 28.12 0.16
C GLN A 8 9.04 27.93 1.22
N ARG A 9 7.86 28.57 1.09
CA ARG A 9 6.75 28.43 2.05
C ARG A 9 6.13 27.02 2.09
N PHE A 10 6.37 26.22 1.06
CA PHE A 10 5.87 24.85 0.94
C PHE A 10 6.98 23.80 1.17
N MET A 11 8.20 24.25 1.44
CA MET A 11 9.36 23.37 1.56
C MET A 11 9.55 22.98 3.02
N ASN A 12 9.56 21.67 3.29
CA ASN A 12 9.87 21.14 4.61
C ASN A 12 11.38 21.01 4.78
N SER A 13 11.85 21.03 6.02
CA SER A 13 13.23 20.64 6.33
C SER A 13 13.44 19.15 6.11
N ARG A 14 14.62 18.78 5.60
CA ARG A 14 15.02 17.37 5.54
C ARG A 14 15.06 16.77 6.95
N ALA A 15 14.54 15.56 7.09
CA ALA A 15 14.56 14.86 8.37
C ALA A 15 16.00 14.59 8.83
N ALA A 16 16.30 14.86 10.11
CA ALA A 16 17.57 14.47 10.72
C ALA A 16 17.67 12.93 10.80
N ALA A 17 18.90 12.42 10.98
CA ALA A 17 19.12 10.98 11.15
C ALA A 17 18.30 10.45 12.36
N ASN A 18 17.58 9.35 12.16
CA ASN A 18 16.68 8.74 13.16
C ASN A 18 15.51 9.63 13.62
N CYS A 19 15.22 10.72 12.92
CA CYS A 19 14.05 11.56 13.19
C CYS A 19 13.04 11.44 12.05
N ARG A 20 11.77 11.59 12.38
CA ARG A 20 10.70 11.70 11.41
C ARG A 20 10.82 12.94 10.54
N TYR A 21 10.35 12.84 9.29
CA TYR A 21 10.10 14.03 8.50
C TYR A 21 8.97 14.86 9.13
N GLN A 22 9.09 16.19 9.03
CA GLN A 22 8.16 17.13 9.63
C GLN A 22 7.49 17.95 8.52
N PRO A 23 6.22 17.67 8.17
CA PRO A 23 5.51 18.38 7.11
C PRO A 23 5.15 19.82 7.51
N THR A 24 5.14 20.72 6.53
CA THR A 24 4.44 22.01 6.62
C THR A 24 2.94 21.78 6.78
N CYS A 25 2.21 22.78 7.28
CA CYS A 25 0.75 22.70 7.38
C CYS A 25 0.08 22.37 6.02
N TYR A 26 0.59 22.91 4.90
CA TYR A 26 0.06 22.61 3.58
C TYR A 26 0.27 21.15 3.19
N GLU A 27 1.47 20.62 3.38
CA GLU A 27 1.76 19.22 3.05
C GLU A 27 1.01 18.26 3.96
N HIS A 28 0.81 18.63 5.23
CA HIS A 28 0.00 17.86 6.15
C HIS A 28 -1.46 17.73 5.68
N ALA A 29 -2.02 18.78 5.04
CA ALA A 29 -3.36 18.73 4.43
C ALA A 29 -3.38 17.83 3.23
N ALA A 30 -2.39 17.99 2.35
CA ALA A 30 -2.27 17.14 1.19
C ALA A 30 -2.17 15.66 1.60
N ASN A 31 -1.33 15.32 2.58
CA ASN A 31 -1.18 13.95 3.10
C ASN A 31 -2.49 13.38 3.65
N CYS A 32 -3.28 14.18 4.37
CA CYS A 32 -4.61 13.76 4.85
C CYS A 32 -5.57 13.52 3.70
N TYR A 33 -5.76 14.51 2.80
CA TYR A 33 -6.77 14.44 1.75
C TYR A 33 -6.49 13.35 0.72
N THR A 34 -5.22 13.13 0.35
CA THR A 34 -4.86 12.13 -0.67
C THR A 34 -5.29 10.71 -0.30
N HIS A 35 -5.25 10.37 1.00
CA HIS A 35 -5.71 9.06 1.48
C HIS A 35 -7.15 9.07 2.02
N ALA A 36 -7.59 10.15 2.68
CA ALA A 36 -8.94 10.22 3.27
C ALA A 36 -10.04 10.03 2.21
N LEU A 37 -9.84 10.61 1.02
CA LEU A 37 -10.77 10.50 -0.10
C LEU A 37 -10.92 9.07 -0.63
N LEU A 38 -9.97 8.18 -0.34
CA LEU A 38 -9.94 6.80 -0.82
C LEU A 38 -10.49 5.79 0.19
N ILE A 39 -10.78 6.22 1.42
CA ILE A 39 -11.38 5.36 2.44
C ILE A 39 -12.72 4.81 1.96
N VAL A 40 -13.63 5.68 1.50
CA VAL A 40 -14.95 5.25 1.02
C VAL A 40 -14.84 4.35 -0.22
N PRO A 41 -14.08 4.71 -1.28
CA PRO A 41 -13.81 3.81 -2.40
C PRO A 41 -13.24 2.45 -1.98
N ALA A 42 -12.35 2.39 -0.99
CA ALA A 42 -11.79 1.12 -0.50
C ALA A 42 -12.85 0.22 0.15
N PHE A 43 -13.74 0.78 0.98
CA PHE A 43 -14.86 0.03 1.55
C PHE A 43 -15.85 -0.45 0.48
N VAL A 44 -16.17 0.41 -0.49
CA VAL A 44 -17.01 0.04 -1.64
C VAL A 44 -16.35 -1.07 -2.45
N GLY A 45 -15.04 -0.98 -2.68
CA GLY A 45 -14.27 -1.99 -3.39
C GLY A 45 -14.28 -3.34 -2.67
N MET A 46 -14.03 -3.36 -1.36
CA MET A 46 -14.14 -4.56 -0.54
C MET A 46 -15.54 -5.18 -0.62
N ALA A 47 -16.60 -4.37 -0.47
CA ALA A 47 -17.97 -4.84 -0.56
C ALA A 47 -18.31 -5.40 -1.96
N LEU A 48 -17.78 -4.79 -3.02
CA LEU A 48 -17.95 -5.27 -4.39
C LEU A 48 -17.29 -6.63 -4.61
N LEU A 49 -16.02 -6.79 -4.20
CA LEU A 49 -15.33 -8.09 -4.32
C LEU A 49 -16.04 -9.17 -3.51
N HIS A 50 -16.51 -8.85 -2.30
CA HIS A 50 -17.26 -9.78 -1.47
C HIS A 50 -18.58 -10.20 -2.15
N ARG A 51 -19.31 -9.26 -2.74
CA ARG A 51 -20.56 -9.54 -3.46
C ARG A 51 -20.34 -10.43 -4.69
N LEU A 52 -19.22 -10.25 -5.39
CA LEU A 52 -18.84 -11.02 -6.57
C LEU A 52 -18.20 -12.38 -6.24
N SER A 53 -18.11 -12.75 -4.96
CA SER A 53 -17.48 -14.00 -4.55
C SER A 53 -18.48 -15.16 -4.59
N ASP A 54 -18.17 -16.19 -5.37
CA ASP A 54 -19.02 -17.37 -5.57
C ASP A 54 -18.65 -18.51 -4.59
N ASN A 55 -17.39 -18.56 -4.15
CA ASN A 55 -16.90 -19.60 -3.23
C ASN A 55 -16.20 -19.05 -1.97
N GLY A 56 -15.85 -19.95 -1.05
CA GLY A 56 -15.21 -19.59 0.22
C GLY A 56 -13.83 -18.95 0.05
N TRP A 57 -13.04 -19.40 -0.92
CA TRP A 57 -11.69 -18.87 -1.18
C TRP A 57 -11.74 -17.44 -1.72
N GLU A 58 -12.68 -17.15 -2.61
CA GLU A 58 -12.94 -15.79 -3.10
C GLU A 58 -13.42 -14.86 -2.00
N LYS A 59 -14.30 -15.33 -1.11
CA LYS A 59 -14.78 -14.55 0.05
C LYS A 59 -13.63 -14.21 0.99
N ILE A 60 -12.82 -15.19 1.39
CA ILE A 60 -11.66 -14.98 2.27
C ILE A 60 -10.69 -13.99 1.63
N THR A 61 -10.42 -14.16 0.34
CA THR A 61 -9.53 -13.29 -0.43
C THR A 61 -10.06 -11.85 -0.48
N ALA A 62 -11.36 -11.67 -0.73
CA ALA A 62 -11.99 -10.36 -0.80
C ALA A 62 -11.87 -9.62 0.53
N TRP A 63 -12.09 -10.33 1.64
CA TRP A 63 -11.94 -9.81 2.99
C TRP A 63 -10.49 -9.44 3.31
N VAL A 64 -9.53 -10.33 3.04
CA VAL A 64 -8.11 -10.08 3.33
C VAL A 64 -7.59 -8.88 2.54
N TYR A 65 -7.80 -8.87 1.22
CA TYR A 65 -7.36 -7.78 0.36
C TYR A 65 -8.10 -6.47 0.68
N GLY A 66 -9.42 -6.53 0.81
CA GLY A 66 -10.26 -5.37 1.09
C GLY A 66 -9.98 -4.73 2.45
N MET A 67 -9.78 -5.53 3.51
CA MET A 67 -9.37 -5.01 4.81
C MET A 67 -7.97 -4.39 4.76
N GLY A 68 -7.02 -5.01 4.04
CA GLY A 68 -5.70 -4.43 3.84
C GLY A 68 -5.77 -3.06 3.15
N LEU A 69 -6.58 -2.94 2.09
CA LEU A 69 -6.78 -1.69 1.36
C LEU A 69 -7.46 -0.61 2.21
N CYS A 70 -8.50 -0.98 2.97
CA CYS A 70 -9.17 -0.06 3.89
C CYS A 70 -8.21 0.40 5.00
N ALA A 71 -7.45 -0.53 5.58
CA ALA A 71 -6.49 -0.23 6.63
C ALA A 71 -5.39 0.71 6.14
N LEU A 72 -4.85 0.51 4.93
CA LEU A 72 -3.84 1.39 4.33
C LEU A 72 -4.28 2.85 4.37
N PHE A 73 -5.46 3.16 3.81
CA PHE A 73 -5.92 4.54 3.73
C PHE A 73 -6.40 5.08 5.07
N LEU A 74 -7.07 4.26 5.89
CA LEU A 74 -7.61 4.69 7.17
C LEU A 74 -6.49 4.99 8.18
N VAL A 75 -5.54 4.07 8.36
CA VAL A 75 -4.46 4.22 9.34
C VAL A 75 -3.58 5.42 8.98
N SER A 76 -3.24 5.58 7.70
CA SER A 76 -2.46 6.72 7.22
C SER A 76 -3.18 8.05 7.42
N THR A 77 -4.47 8.10 7.12
CA THR A 77 -5.30 9.30 7.35
C THR A 77 -5.35 9.65 8.83
N VAL A 78 -5.64 8.68 9.70
CA VAL A 78 -5.72 8.89 11.16
C VAL A 78 -4.37 9.38 11.69
N PHE A 79 -3.28 8.77 11.27
CA PHE A 79 -1.94 9.18 11.63
C PHE A 79 -1.65 10.65 11.27
N HIS A 80 -1.92 11.07 10.04
CA HIS A 80 -1.66 12.46 9.65
C HIS A 80 -2.58 13.46 10.34
N ILE A 81 -3.84 13.10 10.62
CA ILE A 81 -4.75 13.94 11.41
C ILE A 81 -4.24 14.10 12.85
N VAL A 82 -3.81 13.00 13.49
CA VAL A 82 -3.27 13.02 14.85
C VAL A 82 -1.99 13.83 14.91
N SER A 83 -1.07 13.62 13.95
CA SER A 83 0.21 14.33 13.87
C SER A 83 0.05 15.82 13.58
N TRP A 84 -0.99 16.22 12.84
CA TRP A 84 -1.31 17.62 12.64
C TRP A 84 -1.65 18.32 13.95
N LYS A 85 -2.49 17.69 14.78
CA LYS A 85 -2.90 18.28 16.05
C LYS A 85 -1.66 18.36 16.94
N LYS A 86 -1.12 19.57 17.13
CA LYS A 86 0.07 19.93 17.95
C LYS A 86 -0.03 19.61 19.46
N SER A 87 -0.80 18.60 19.84
CA SER A 87 -1.17 18.30 21.22
C SER A 87 -0.14 17.40 21.92
N HIS A 88 -0.14 17.44 23.26
CA HIS A 88 0.65 16.66 24.22
C HIS A 88 0.65 15.12 24.05
N MET A 89 -0.01 14.58 23.03
CA MET A 89 -0.24 13.14 22.81
C MET A 89 0.90 12.47 22.02
N ARG A 90 2.16 12.77 22.35
CA ARG A 90 3.33 12.21 21.64
C ARG A 90 3.32 10.68 21.58
N ALA A 91 2.84 10.02 22.65
CA ALA A 91 2.72 8.57 22.69
C ALA A 91 1.70 8.02 21.68
N VAL A 92 0.57 8.71 21.52
CA VAL A 92 -0.49 8.34 20.57
C VAL A 92 -0.01 8.55 19.14
N GLU A 93 0.63 9.69 18.86
CA GLU A 93 1.24 9.97 17.56
C GLU A 93 2.28 8.90 17.18
N HIS A 94 3.16 8.53 18.14
CA HIS A 94 4.15 7.48 17.92
C HIS A 94 3.49 6.13 17.61
N CYS A 95 2.45 5.75 18.34
CA CYS A 95 1.69 4.52 18.08
C CYS A 95 1.10 4.52 16.66
N PHE A 96 0.39 5.58 16.26
CA PHE A 96 -0.18 5.67 14.92
C PHE A 96 0.88 5.71 13.82
N HIS A 97 2.05 6.32 14.07
CA HIS A 97 3.17 6.27 13.14
C HIS A 97 3.69 4.85 12.94
N MET A 98 3.78 4.06 14.01
CA MET A 98 4.15 2.65 13.90
C MET A 98 3.09 1.88 13.11
N CYS A 99 1.81 2.10 13.40
CA CYS A 99 0.71 1.48 12.66
C CYS A 99 0.76 1.82 11.17
N ASP A 100 1.02 3.08 10.80
CA ASP A 100 1.13 3.54 9.42
C ASP A 100 2.30 2.86 8.66
N ARG A 101 3.38 2.54 9.36
CA ARG A 101 4.50 1.77 8.77
C ARG A 101 4.21 0.28 8.69
N VAL A 102 3.53 -0.27 9.70
CA VAL A 102 3.13 -1.68 9.75
C VAL A 102 2.09 -2.00 8.68
N VAL A 103 1.14 -1.09 8.42
CA VAL A 103 0.05 -1.35 7.47
C VAL A 103 0.55 -1.54 6.05
N ILE A 104 1.70 -0.94 5.68
CA ILE A 104 2.34 -1.17 4.38
C ILE A 104 2.73 -2.65 4.22
N TYR A 105 3.31 -3.27 5.25
CA TYR A 105 3.68 -4.70 5.22
C TYR A 105 2.46 -5.60 5.05
N PHE A 106 1.42 -5.34 5.83
CA PHE A 106 0.16 -6.06 5.75
C PHE A 106 -0.49 -5.88 4.38
N PHE A 107 -0.51 -4.67 3.85
CA PHE A 107 -1.12 -4.39 2.55
C PHE A 107 -0.38 -5.06 1.39
N ILE A 108 0.94 -5.11 1.42
CA ILE A 108 1.71 -5.85 0.40
C ILE A 108 1.31 -7.34 0.45
N ALA A 109 1.30 -7.98 1.62
CA ALA A 109 0.88 -9.38 1.74
C ALA A 109 -0.59 -9.60 1.29
N ALA A 110 -1.48 -8.68 1.68
CA ALA A 110 -2.88 -8.70 1.28
C ALA A 110 -3.06 -8.53 -0.24
N SER A 111 -2.24 -7.70 -0.91
CA SER A 111 -2.30 -7.50 -2.36
C SER A 111 -1.89 -8.71 -3.19
N TYR A 112 -1.03 -9.58 -2.66
CA TYR A 112 -0.66 -10.85 -3.32
C TYR A 112 -1.64 -11.97 -3.04
N THR A 113 -2.40 -11.89 -1.94
CA THR A 113 -3.32 -12.96 -1.53
C THR A 113 -4.30 -13.36 -2.63
N PRO A 114 -4.94 -12.45 -3.40
CA PRO A 114 -5.82 -12.84 -4.50
C PRO A 114 -5.15 -13.65 -5.59
N TRP A 115 -3.95 -13.23 -6.01
CA TRP A 115 -3.19 -13.93 -7.03
C TRP A 115 -2.76 -15.31 -6.56
N LEU A 116 -2.29 -15.41 -5.33
CA LEU A 116 -1.81 -16.66 -4.76
C LEU A 116 -2.94 -17.63 -4.43
N ASN A 117 -4.14 -17.12 -4.12
CA ASN A 117 -5.31 -17.93 -3.74
C ASN A 117 -6.15 -18.39 -4.94
N LEU A 118 -6.36 -17.52 -5.92
CA LEU A 118 -7.35 -17.71 -6.98
C LEU A 118 -6.74 -18.14 -8.32
N ARG A 119 -5.42 -18.08 -8.49
CA ARG A 119 -4.74 -18.60 -9.69
C ARG A 119 -4.09 -19.95 -9.43
N GLU A 120 -4.05 -20.77 -10.47
CA GLU A 120 -3.32 -22.03 -10.49
C GLU A 120 -1.83 -21.76 -10.76
N LEU A 121 -1.07 -21.75 -9.68
CA LEU A 121 0.37 -21.47 -9.67
C LEU A 121 1.20 -22.68 -9.19
N GLY A 122 0.56 -23.84 -9.08
CA GLY A 122 1.16 -25.06 -8.56
C GLY A 122 1.61 -24.96 -7.09
N PRO A 123 2.47 -25.88 -6.62
CA PRO A 123 2.90 -25.95 -5.21
C PRO A 123 3.67 -24.71 -4.72
N LEU A 124 4.29 -23.96 -5.64
CA LEU A 124 5.08 -22.78 -5.30
C LEU A 124 4.23 -21.64 -4.72
N ALA A 125 2.95 -21.53 -5.12
CA ALA A 125 2.05 -20.55 -4.54
C ALA A 125 1.80 -20.76 -3.05
N SER A 126 1.67 -22.02 -2.60
CA SER A 126 1.48 -22.31 -1.17
C SER A 126 2.67 -21.80 -0.32
N HIS A 127 3.89 -22.05 -0.80
CA HIS A 127 5.10 -21.54 -0.17
C HIS A 127 5.15 -20.00 -0.17
N MET A 128 4.74 -19.37 -1.28
CA MET A 128 4.68 -17.91 -1.36
C MET A 128 3.64 -17.29 -0.44
N ARG A 129 2.49 -17.94 -0.21
CA ARG A 129 1.48 -17.46 0.75
C ARG A 129 2.11 -17.35 2.15
N TRP A 130 2.78 -18.40 2.61
CA TRP A 130 3.46 -18.35 3.92
C TRP A 130 4.61 -17.34 3.93
N PHE A 131 5.41 -17.28 2.86
CA PHE A 131 6.51 -16.34 2.77
C PHE A 131 6.06 -14.89 2.93
N VAL A 132 5.02 -14.44 2.21
CA VAL A 132 4.58 -13.04 2.29
C VAL A 132 4.05 -12.66 3.67
N TRP A 133 3.31 -13.55 4.32
CA TRP A 133 2.75 -13.29 5.65
C TRP A 133 3.81 -13.38 6.75
N LEU A 134 4.78 -14.29 6.65
CA LEU A 134 5.93 -14.35 7.56
C LEU A 134 6.82 -13.12 7.41
N MET A 135 7.04 -12.64 6.17
CA MET A 135 7.76 -11.40 5.93
C MET A 135 7.00 -10.19 6.46
N ALA A 136 5.66 -10.15 6.34
CA ALA A 136 4.85 -9.10 6.95
C ALA A 136 4.97 -9.08 8.47
N ALA A 137 4.95 -10.25 9.11
CA ALA A 137 5.17 -10.40 10.55
C ALA A 137 6.60 -9.95 10.94
N GLY A 138 7.62 -10.36 10.18
CA GLY A 138 9.01 -9.94 10.38
C GLY A 138 9.19 -8.42 10.24
N GLY A 139 8.60 -7.81 9.22
CA GLY A 139 8.58 -6.36 9.03
C GLY A 139 7.86 -5.62 10.16
N THR A 140 6.76 -6.21 10.67
CA THR A 140 6.05 -5.69 11.84
C THR A 140 6.93 -5.70 13.08
N ILE A 141 7.56 -6.83 13.39
CA ILE A 141 8.52 -6.97 14.50
C ILE A 141 9.66 -5.96 14.33
N TYR A 142 10.17 -5.77 13.11
CA TYR A 142 11.21 -4.79 12.84
C TYR A 142 10.76 -3.36 13.17
N VAL A 143 9.56 -2.94 12.77
CA VAL A 143 9.03 -1.61 13.10
C VAL A 143 8.90 -1.41 14.60
N PHE A 144 8.50 -2.45 15.35
CA PHE A 144 8.41 -2.39 16.81
C PHE A 144 9.76 -2.25 17.51
N ASN A 145 10.82 -2.89 17.00
CA ASN A 145 12.14 -2.90 17.65
C ASN A 145 13.07 -1.77 17.18
N TYR A 146 12.95 -1.33 15.93
CA TYR A 146 13.92 -0.44 15.26
C TYR A 146 13.27 0.80 14.63
N HIS A 147 12.16 1.27 15.19
CA HIS A 147 11.40 2.41 14.72
C HIS A 147 12.29 3.57 14.22
N GLU A 148 12.16 3.91 12.94
CA GLU A 148 12.92 4.95 12.21
C GLU A 148 14.45 4.87 12.21
N LYS A 149 15.05 3.84 12.83
CA LYS A 149 16.50 3.74 13.01
C LYS A 149 17.23 3.36 11.71
N TYR A 150 16.73 2.38 10.96
CA TYR A 150 17.34 1.97 9.69
C TYR A 150 16.34 2.04 8.53
N LYS A 151 15.99 3.27 8.13
CA LYS A 151 15.02 3.56 7.05
C LYS A 151 15.35 2.92 5.69
N PHE A 152 16.61 2.52 5.46
CA PHE A 152 16.99 1.76 4.27
C PHE A 152 16.61 0.29 4.37
N VAL A 153 16.81 -0.32 5.54
CA VAL A 153 16.43 -1.72 5.81
C VAL A 153 14.93 -1.89 5.64
N GLU A 154 14.13 -0.98 6.21
CA GLU A 154 12.68 -1.02 6.05
C GLU A 154 12.24 -0.96 4.58
N LEU A 155 12.86 -0.06 3.79
CA LEU A 155 12.59 -0.01 2.36
C LEU A 155 12.99 -1.32 1.65
N ALA A 156 14.12 -1.92 2.01
CA ALA A 156 14.56 -3.18 1.45
C ALA A 156 13.57 -4.31 1.74
N PHE A 157 12.98 -4.36 2.94
CA PHE A 157 11.90 -5.31 3.25
C PHE A 157 10.68 -5.07 2.37
N TYR A 158 10.21 -3.82 2.23
CA TYR A 158 9.07 -3.49 1.36
C TYR A 158 9.30 -3.92 -0.08
N LEU A 159 10.47 -3.60 -0.64
CA LEU A 159 10.81 -3.98 -2.02
C LEU A 159 10.94 -5.50 -2.16
N THR A 160 11.57 -6.19 -1.21
CA THR A 160 11.68 -7.66 -1.25
C THR A 160 10.30 -8.31 -1.27
N MET A 161 9.39 -7.85 -0.42
CA MET A 161 8.01 -8.33 -0.41
C MET A 161 7.23 -7.97 -1.68
N GLY A 162 7.55 -6.85 -2.33
CA GLY A 162 6.93 -6.43 -3.60
C GLY A 162 7.51 -7.09 -4.85
N PHE A 163 8.73 -7.61 -4.82
CA PHE A 163 9.35 -8.22 -6.01
C PHE A 163 9.34 -9.74 -5.97
N PHE A 164 9.60 -10.36 -4.81
CA PHE A 164 9.78 -11.81 -4.75
C PHE A 164 8.51 -12.61 -5.08
N PRO A 165 7.33 -12.27 -4.54
CA PRO A 165 6.09 -12.95 -4.91
C PRO A 165 5.68 -12.66 -6.35
N ALA A 166 6.05 -11.48 -6.88
CA ALA A 166 5.78 -11.12 -8.27
C ALA A 166 6.44 -12.11 -9.24
N LEU A 167 7.63 -12.63 -8.95
CA LEU A 167 8.31 -13.64 -9.79
C LEU A 167 7.49 -14.93 -9.93
N VAL A 168 6.81 -15.34 -8.86
CA VAL A 168 5.94 -16.52 -8.86
C VAL A 168 4.63 -16.19 -9.57
N VAL A 169 4.06 -15.03 -9.31
CA VAL A 169 2.84 -14.58 -9.98
C VAL A 169 3.07 -14.49 -11.50
N THR A 170 4.23 -14.05 -11.98
CA THR A 170 4.53 -14.00 -13.43
C THR A 170 4.73 -15.37 -14.09
N SER A 171 4.83 -16.46 -13.32
CA SER A 171 4.93 -17.81 -13.87
C SER A 171 3.57 -18.48 -14.10
N MET A 172 2.45 -17.77 -13.94
CA MET A 172 1.13 -18.33 -14.23
C MET A 172 0.91 -18.56 -15.72
N ASN A 173 0.21 -19.64 -16.05
CA ASN A 173 -0.16 -19.96 -17.43
C ASN A 173 -1.13 -18.92 -18.03
N ASN A 174 -2.10 -18.46 -17.23
CA ASN A 174 -3.01 -17.40 -17.64
C ASN A 174 -2.40 -16.03 -17.33
N THR A 175 -1.93 -15.32 -18.36
CA THR A 175 -1.26 -14.03 -18.21
C THR A 175 -2.18 -12.83 -17.99
N ASP A 176 -3.50 -13.04 -17.94
CA ASP A 176 -4.49 -11.99 -17.71
C ASP A 176 -4.23 -11.25 -16.40
N GLY A 177 -4.10 -9.92 -16.50
CA GLY A 177 -3.87 -9.04 -15.38
C GLY A 177 -2.40 -8.86 -14.97
N LEU A 178 -1.47 -9.61 -15.56
CA LEU A 178 -0.02 -9.43 -15.31
C LEU A 178 0.47 -8.07 -15.77
N GLN A 179 -0.08 -7.53 -16.87
CA GLN A 179 0.29 -6.23 -17.38
C GLN A 179 -0.08 -5.11 -16.39
N GLU A 180 -1.29 -5.14 -15.84
CA GLU A 180 -1.74 -4.19 -14.82
C GLU A 180 -0.94 -4.37 -13.52
N LEU A 181 -0.62 -5.60 -13.13
CA LEU A 181 0.23 -5.85 -11.96
C LEU A 181 1.62 -5.23 -12.13
N ALA A 182 2.23 -5.40 -13.31
CA ALA A 182 3.51 -4.81 -13.67
C ALA A 182 3.45 -3.28 -13.68
N TRP A 183 2.43 -2.68 -14.29
CA TRP A 183 2.23 -1.23 -14.26
C TRP A 183 2.05 -0.69 -12.85
N GLY A 184 1.21 -1.33 -12.03
CA GLY A 184 1.04 -0.93 -10.63
C GLY A 184 2.35 -1.06 -9.84
N GLY A 185 3.13 -2.12 -10.07
CA GLY A 185 4.46 -2.30 -9.49
C GLY A 185 5.42 -1.17 -9.87
N LEU A 186 5.46 -0.78 -11.14
CA LEU A 186 6.26 0.35 -11.62
C LEU A 186 5.81 1.68 -10.98
N ILE A 187 4.50 1.90 -10.83
CA ILE A 187 3.97 3.10 -10.16
C ILE A 187 4.41 3.13 -8.69
N TYR A 188 4.39 2.00 -7.97
CA TYR A 188 4.95 1.93 -6.61
C TYR A 188 6.45 2.29 -6.59
N CYS A 189 7.25 1.72 -7.49
CA CYS A 189 8.69 2.02 -7.56
C CYS A 189 8.97 3.49 -7.86
N LEU A 190 8.19 4.12 -8.76
CA LEU A 190 8.29 5.54 -9.03
C LEU A 190 7.88 6.38 -7.81
N GLY A 191 6.83 5.97 -7.10
CA GLY A 191 6.43 6.55 -5.83
C GLY A 191 7.60 6.60 -4.85
N VAL A 192 8.38 5.52 -4.75
CA VAL A 192 9.54 5.42 -3.84
C VAL A 192 10.57 6.53 -4.00
N LEU A 193 10.74 7.03 -5.21
CA LEU A 193 11.62 8.17 -5.46
C LEU A 193 11.15 9.40 -4.67
N PHE A 194 9.84 9.69 -4.67
CA PHE A 194 9.29 10.85 -3.98
C PHE A 194 9.39 10.75 -2.46
N PHE A 195 9.17 9.58 -1.86
CA PHE A 195 9.39 9.40 -0.41
C PHE A 195 10.84 9.57 0.01
N LYS A 196 11.80 9.19 -0.84
CA LYS A 196 13.22 9.50 -0.59
C LYS A 196 13.57 10.96 -0.81
N CYS A 197 12.70 11.71 -1.50
CA CYS A 197 12.79 13.14 -1.69
C CYS A 197 12.07 13.97 -0.62
N ASP A 198 11.61 13.37 0.49
CA ASP A 198 11.04 14.10 1.64
C ASP A 198 12.00 15.19 2.15
N GLY A 199 11.53 16.45 2.13
CA GLY A 199 12.32 17.64 2.49
C GLY A 199 13.33 18.10 1.42
N VAL A 200 13.30 17.50 0.22
CA VAL A 200 14.05 17.94 -0.97
C VAL A 200 13.10 18.56 -2.00
N ILE A 201 11.90 17.99 -2.16
CA ILE A 201 10.85 18.48 -3.04
C ILE A 201 9.64 18.90 -2.17
N PRO A 202 9.00 20.06 -2.43
CA PRO A 202 7.77 20.42 -1.72
C PRO A 202 6.67 19.40 -2.03
N PHE A 203 5.90 18.98 -1.03
CA PHE A 203 4.84 17.97 -1.17
C PHE A 203 5.31 16.56 -1.57
N ALA A 204 6.60 16.24 -1.41
CA ALA A 204 7.14 14.94 -1.82
C ALA A 204 6.39 13.75 -1.21
N HIS A 205 6.01 13.85 0.07
CA HIS A 205 5.29 12.77 0.75
C HIS A 205 3.86 12.64 0.24
N ALA A 206 3.20 13.77 0.01
CA ALA A 206 1.85 13.80 -0.55
C ALA A 206 1.83 13.27 -1.99
N ILE A 207 2.87 13.54 -2.77
CA ILE A 207 3.03 12.97 -4.11
C ILE A 207 3.22 11.46 -3.99
N TRP A 208 4.06 10.95 -3.08
CA TRP A 208 4.16 9.52 -2.82
C TRP A 208 2.78 8.89 -2.49
N HIS A 209 1.94 9.54 -1.67
CA HIS A 209 0.58 9.06 -1.40
C HIS A 209 -0.26 8.91 -2.67
N VAL A 210 -0.16 9.87 -3.60
CA VAL A 210 -0.85 9.78 -4.89
C VAL A 210 -0.35 8.60 -5.73
N PHE A 211 0.96 8.33 -5.73
CA PHE A 211 1.51 7.14 -6.41
C PHE A 211 1.02 5.84 -5.77
N VAL A 212 1.01 5.76 -4.43
CA VAL A 212 0.47 4.61 -3.69
C VAL A 212 -1.00 4.39 -4.03
N ALA A 213 -1.81 5.45 -4.01
CA ALA A 213 -3.21 5.41 -4.38
C ALA A 213 -3.44 4.92 -5.81
N LEU A 214 -2.70 5.44 -6.77
CA LEU A 214 -2.82 5.06 -8.18
C LEU A 214 -2.40 3.61 -8.40
N ALA A 215 -1.29 3.18 -7.79
CA ALA A 215 -0.84 1.80 -7.88
C ALA A 215 -1.84 0.83 -7.24
N ALA A 216 -2.39 1.17 -6.07
CA ALA A 216 -3.44 0.40 -5.41
C ALA A 216 -4.71 0.31 -6.26
N ALA A 217 -5.10 1.39 -6.95
CA ALA A 217 -6.24 1.40 -7.87
C ALA A 217 -6.00 0.49 -9.09
N VAL A 218 -4.81 0.52 -9.68
CA VAL A 218 -4.44 -0.37 -10.80
C VAL A 218 -4.46 -1.84 -10.36
N HIS A 219 -3.89 -2.15 -9.19
CA HIS A 219 -3.92 -3.51 -8.62
C HIS A 219 -5.34 -3.96 -8.29
N TYR A 220 -6.16 -3.07 -7.69
CA TYR A 220 -7.57 -3.34 -7.43
C TYR A 220 -8.32 -3.67 -8.72
N TYR A 221 -8.13 -2.87 -9.77
CA TYR A 221 -8.75 -3.08 -11.06
C TYR A 221 -8.35 -4.44 -11.67
N ALA A 222 -7.07 -4.81 -11.58
CA ALA A 222 -6.58 -6.10 -12.05
C ALA A 222 -7.26 -7.26 -11.31
N ILE A 223 -7.34 -7.19 -9.98
CA ILE A 223 -7.99 -8.20 -9.14
C ILE A 223 -9.48 -8.30 -9.50
N TRP A 224 -10.20 -7.18 -9.49
CA TRP A 224 -11.63 -7.15 -9.80
C TRP A 224 -11.94 -7.70 -11.19
N LYS A 225 -11.20 -7.25 -12.21
CA LYS A 225 -11.47 -7.64 -13.60
C LYS A 225 -11.10 -9.10 -13.88
N TYR A 226 -9.90 -9.52 -13.49
CA TYR A 226 -9.34 -10.79 -13.95
C TYR A 226 -9.52 -11.95 -12.97
N LEU A 227 -9.77 -11.67 -11.68
CA LEU A 227 -9.94 -12.72 -10.66
C LEU A 227 -11.39 -12.90 -10.19
N TYR A 228 -12.23 -11.87 -10.28
CA TYR A 228 -13.65 -11.94 -9.85
C TYR A 228 -14.62 -11.88 -11.05
N ARG A 229 -14.42 -10.96 -11.98
CA ARG A 229 -15.34 -10.79 -13.12
C ARG A 229 -15.14 -11.82 -14.23
N SER A 230 -13.90 -12.24 -14.52
CA SER A 230 -13.66 -13.29 -15.52
C SER A 230 -14.19 -14.66 -15.08
N SER A 231 -14.14 -14.98 -13.78
CA SER A 231 -14.68 -16.23 -13.22
C SER A 231 -16.19 -16.34 -13.46
N THR A 232 -16.93 -15.29 -13.10
CA THR A 232 -18.39 -15.23 -13.33
C THR A 232 -18.80 -15.26 -14.80
N ALA A 233 -17.96 -14.77 -15.72
CA ALA A 233 -18.27 -14.76 -17.15
C ALA A 233 -18.04 -16.13 -17.83
N ASN A 234 -17.13 -16.96 -17.31
CA ASN A 234 -16.90 -18.31 -17.82
C ASN A 234 -18.02 -19.26 -17.38
N ASP A 235 -18.48 -19.17 -16.14
CA ASP A 235 -19.61 -19.99 -15.64
C ASP A 235 -20.92 -19.77 -16.42
N VAL A 236 -21.16 -18.57 -16.97
CA VAL A 236 -22.34 -18.27 -17.80
C VAL A 236 -22.21 -18.82 -19.23
N ARG A 237 -20.99 -19.08 -19.71
CA ARG A 237 -20.74 -19.63 -21.05
C ARG A 237 -20.79 -21.16 -21.10
N ASP A 238 -20.65 -21.81 -19.94
CA ASP A 238 -20.66 -23.26 -19.79
C ASP A 238 -22.06 -23.82 -19.40
N LEU A 239 -23.11 -22.99 -19.43
CA LEU A 239 -24.53 -23.34 -19.27
C LEU A 239 -25.30 -23.23 -20.59
#